data_AF-A0A6M3LB95-F1
#
_entry.id   AF-A0A6M3LB95-F1
#
_cell.length_a   1.000
_cell.length_b   1.000
_cell.length_c   1.000
_cell.angle_alpha   90.00
_cell.angle_beta   90.00
_cell.angle_gamma   90.00
#
_symmetry.space_group_name_H-M   'P 1'
#
loop_
_entity.id
_entity.type
_entity.pdbx_description
1 polymer ?
#
loop_
_entity_poly.entity_id
_entity_poly.type
_entity_poly.pdbx_seq_one_letter_code
_entity_poly.pdbx_strand_id
1 'polypeptide(L)'
;MDECKFVEFNTNDYVWVKLTDLGKKVDRDNHDAFLACTGLRYPYQPPAEDEDGWSKWQLWHLAHIFGAYHGMGGPLPHKTTIRFAKKDLKEV
;
A
#
# COMPACT_ATOMS: atom_id res chain seq x y z
N MET A 1 -12.73 -10.66 30.72
CA MET A 1 -12.58 -10.10 29.36
C MET A 1 -11.52 -9.04 29.49
N ASP A 2 -10.36 -9.24 28.87
CA ASP A 2 -9.34 -8.21 28.84
C ASP A 2 -9.90 -6.97 28.12
N GLU A 3 -9.63 -5.81 28.68
CA GLU A 3 -10.02 -4.53 28.11
C GLU A 3 -9.32 -4.36 26.76
N CYS A 4 -10.11 -4.19 25.69
CA CYS A 4 -9.56 -3.97 24.35
C CYS A 4 -9.02 -2.53 24.30
N LYS A 5 -7.69 -2.38 24.32
CA LYS A 5 -7.05 -1.08 24.15
C LYS A 5 -6.99 -0.70 22.68
N PHE A 6 -7.57 0.45 22.34
CA PHE A 6 -7.53 0.99 20.99
C PHE A 6 -6.28 1.85 20.78
N VAL A 7 -5.81 1.89 19.54
CA VAL A 7 -4.81 2.83 19.07
C VAL A 7 -5.34 3.55 17.83
N GLU A 8 -5.02 4.83 17.69
CA GLU A 8 -5.33 5.60 16.50
C GLU A 8 -4.19 5.53 15.49
N PHE A 9 -4.53 5.56 14.20
CA PHE A 9 -3.58 5.66 13.08
C PHE A 9 -4.19 6.57 12.01
N ASN A 10 -3.41 7.54 11.52
CA ASN A 10 -3.87 8.42 10.44
C ASN A 10 -3.60 7.76 9.08
N THR A 11 -4.60 7.69 8.21
CA THR A 11 -4.46 7.09 6.88
C THR A 11 -3.48 7.83 5.96
N ASN A 12 -3.12 9.08 6.29
CA ASN A 12 -2.05 9.84 5.64
C ASN A 12 -0.64 9.46 6.07
N ASP A 13 -0.49 8.76 7.19
CA ASP A 13 0.79 8.24 7.64
C ASP A 13 1.23 7.05 6.79
N TYR A 14 2.52 6.73 6.90
CA TYR A 14 3.15 5.73 6.06
C TYR A 14 3.11 4.34 6.71
N VAL A 15 2.79 3.35 5.90
CA VAL A 15 2.92 1.94 6.20
C VAL A 15 3.99 1.31 5.31
N TRP A 16 4.50 0.16 5.73
CA TRP A 16 5.37 -0.65 4.88
C TRP A 16 4.69 -1.96 4.54
N VAL A 17 4.76 -2.32 3.25
CA VAL A 17 4.21 -3.57 2.71
C VAL A 17 5.21 -4.23 1.79
N LYS A 18 5.09 -5.54 1.60
CA LYS A 18 5.82 -6.26 0.55
C LYS A 18 4.90 -6.50 -0.64
N LEU A 19 5.19 -5.89 -1.79
CA LEU A 19 4.41 -6.14 -2.99
C LEU A 19 4.68 -7.55 -3.52
N THR A 20 3.64 -8.16 -4.09
CA THR A 20 3.79 -9.36 -4.92
C THR A 20 4.05 -8.96 -6.37
N ASP A 21 4.37 -9.93 -7.23
CA ASP A 21 4.49 -9.66 -8.68
C ASP A 21 3.18 -9.08 -9.25
N LEU A 22 2.03 -9.54 -8.74
CA LEU A 22 0.74 -8.96 -9.06
C LEU A 22 0.65 -7.50 -8.61
N GLY A 23 1.06 -7.17 -7.39
CA GLY A 23 1.05 -5.78 -6.90
C GLY A 23 1.92 -4.86 -7.75
N LYS A 24 3.13 -5.31 -8.11
CA LYS A 24 4.04 -4.56 -8.98
C LYS A 24 3.44 -4.31 -10.36
N LYS A 25 2.68 -5.29 -10.89
CA LYS A 25 1.93 -5.12 -12.14
C LYS A 25 0.78 -4.13 -11.98
N VAL A 26 -0.03 -4.26 -10.93
CA VAL A 26 -1.18 -3.38 -10.67
C VAL A 26 -0.73 -1.93 -10.50
N ASP A 27 0.38 -1.68 -9.80
CA ASP A 27 0.94 -0.35 -9.63
C ASP A 27 1.34 0.30 -10.96
N ARG A 28 2.04 -0.47 -11.81
CA ARG A 28 2.37 -0.04 -13.18
C ARG A 28 1.12 0.21 -14.02
N ASP A 29 0.16 -0.71 -14.01
CA ASP A 29 -1.07 -0.59 -14.79
C ASP A 29 -1.87 0.66 -14.35
N ASN A 30 -1.90 0.95 -13.04
CA ASN A 30 -2.52 2.17 -12.51
C ASN A 30 -1.82 3.45 -12.98
N HIS A 31 -0.48 3.47 -12.98
CA HIS A 31 0.30 4.56 -13.56
C HIS A 31 0.00 4.77 -15.05
N ASP A 32 0.01 3.68 -15.83
CA ASP A 32 -0.22 3.74 -17.27
C ASP A 32 -1.65 4.21 -17.59
N ALA A 33 -2.65 3.76 -16.80
CA ALA A 33 -4.02 4.23 -16.90
C ALA A 33 -4.15 5.72 -16.59
N PHE A 34 -3.45 6.22 -15.56
CA PHE A 34 -3.43 7.64 -15.23
C PHE A 34 -2.83 8.49 -16.35
N LEU A 35 -1.72 8.06 -16.96
CA LEU A 35 -1.12 8.77 -18.09
C LEU A 35 -2.00 8.74 -19.34
N ALA A 36 -2.65 7.59 -19.63
CA ALA A 36 -3.58 7.47 -20.74
C ALA A 36 -4.77 8.43 -20.61
N CYS A 37 -5.28 8.63 -19.39
CA CYS A 37 -6.39 9.54 -19.12
C CYS A 37 -6.01 11.03 -19.12
N THR A 38 -4.73 11.36 -18.85
CA THR A 38 -4.27 12.75 -18.71
C THR A 38 -3.51 13.26 -19.94
N GLY A 39 -3.02 12.37 -20.81
CA GLY A 39 -2.15 12.70 -21.94
C GLY A 39 -0.72 13.11 -21.54
N LEU A 40 -0.38 13.01 -20.26
CA LEU A 40 0.94 13.33 -19.74
C LEU A 40 1.94 12.22 -20.13
N ARG A 41 3.23 12.58 -20.17
CA ARG A 41 4.33 11.63 -20.41
C ARG A 41 5.32 11.71 -19.25
N TYR A 42 5.13 10.84 -18.26
CA TYR A 42 6.06 10.65 -17.16
C TYR A 42 6.55 9.19 -17.14
N PRO A 43 7.83 8.95 -16.81
CA PRO A 43 8.31 7.58 -16.69
C PRO A 43 7.76 6.93 -15.41
N TYR A 44 7.37 5.66 -15.51
CA TYR A 44 7.00 4.87 -14.33
C TYR A 44 8.20 4.72 -13.40
N GLN A 45 8.02 5.11 -12.14
CA GLN A 45 8.99 4.90 -11.07
C GLN A 45 8.43 3.84 -10.13
N PRO A 46 9.01 2.62 -10.09
CA PRO A 46 8.58 1.63 -9.13
C PRO A 46 8.85 2.09 -7.69
N PRO A 47 8.09 1.59 -6.72
CA PRO A 47 8.35 1.85 -5.31
C PRO A 47 9.75 1.36 -4.95
N ALA A 48 10.48 2.16 -4.16
CA ALA A 48 11.75 1.73 -3.60
C ALA A 48 11.51 0.61 -2.59
N GLU A 49 12.15 -0.54 -2.82
CA GLU A 49 12.14 -1.69 -1.91
C GLU A 49 13.47 -1.74 -1.14
N ASP A 50 13.40 -2.10 0.15
CA ASP A 50 14.58 -2.46 0.93
C ASP A 50 15.10 -3.87 0.57
N GLU A 51 16.19 -4.30 1.20
CA GLU A 51 16.82 -5.62 0.97
C GLU A 51 15.85 -6.80 1.24
N ASP A 52 14.83 -6.59 2.07
CA ASP A 52 13.82 -7.57 2.42
C ASP A 52 12.58 -7.48 1.51
N GLY A 53 12.51 -6.54 0.57
CA GLY A 53 11.39 -6.32 -0.32
C GLY A 53 10.24 -5.48 0.29
N TRP A 54 10.48 -4.74 1.37
CA TRP A 54 9.50 -3.79 1.89
C TRP A 54 9.56 -2.46 1.15
N SER A 55 8.39 -1.95 0.77
CA SER A 55 8.22 -0.62 0.23
C SER A 55 7.31 0.23 1.11
N LYS A 56 7.50 1.55 1.05
CA LYS A 56 6.84 2.53 1.91
C LYS A 56 5.71 3.26 1.17
N TRP A 57 4.53 3.33 1.78
CA TRP A 57 3.30 3.86 1.16
C TRP A 57 2.49 4.68 2.16
N GLN A 58 1.87 5.78 1.73
CA GLN A 58 0.77 6.34 2.52
C GLN A 58 -0.41 5.36 2.48
N LEU A 59 -1.06 5.10 3.62
CA LEU A 59 -2.10 4.06 3.67
C LEU A 59 -3.29 4.36 2.74
N TRP A 60 -3.73 5.61 2.64
CA TRP A 60 -4.82 5.97 1.72
C TRP A 60 -4.45 5.69 0.26
N HIS A 61 -3.19 5.91 -0.13
CA HIS A 61 -2.72 5.68 -1.50
C HIS A 61 -2.62 4.18 -1.79
N LEU A 62 -2.11 3.41 -0.85
CA LEU A 62 -2.09 1.95 -0.91
C LEU A 62 -3.52 1.40 -1.10
N ALA A 63 -4.47 1.89 -0.30
CA ALA A 63 -5.87 1.48 -0.39
C ALA A 63 -6.53 1.89 -1.71
N HIS A 64 -6.21 3.07 -2.24
CA HIS A 64 -6.71 3.54 -3.53
C HIS A 64 -6.28 2.64 -4.69
N ILE A 65 -4.99 2.28 -4.75
CA ILE A 65 -4.45 1.46 -5.84
C ILE A 65 -4.90 0.00 -5.72
N PHE A 66 -4.78 -0.56 -4.50
CA PHE A 66 -4.88 -2.01 -4.32
C PHE A 66 -6.23 -2.48 -3.78
N GLY A 67 -7.07 -1.60 -3.24
CA GLY A 67 -8.30 -1.97 -2.54
C GLY A 67 -9.27 -2.80 -3.38
N ALA A 68 -9.33 -2.56 -4.70
CA ALA A 68 -10.17 -3.32 -5.62
C ALA A 68 -9.72 -4.79 -5.80
N TYR A 69 -8.49 -5.13 -5.39
CA TYR A 69 -7.90 -6.45 -5.52
C TYR A 69 -7.98 -7.28 -4.22
N HIS A 70 -8.41 -6.68 -3.10
CA HIS A 70 -8.64 -7.38 -1.82
C HIS A 70 -9.98 -8.13 -1.80
N GLY A 71 -10.14 -9.08 -2.73
CA GLY A 71 -11.31 -9.95 -2.84
C GLY A 71 -11.14 -11.32 -2.17
N MET A 72 -12.24 -12.04 -1.95
CA MET A 72 -12.19 -13.39 -1.38
C MET A 72 -11.52 -14.39 -2.34
N GLY A 73 -10.51 -15.12 -1.85
CA GLY A 73 -9.87 -16.23 -2.57
C GLY A 73 -9.00 -15.84 -3.77
N GLY A 74 -8.83 -14.54 -4.05
CA GLY A 74 -8.00 -14.04 -5.14
C GLY A 74 -6.52 -13.89 -4.77
N PRO A 75 -5.63 -13.77 -5.76
CA PRO A 75 -4.24 -13.41 -5.53
C PRO A 75 -4.16 -11.99 -4.95
N LEU A 76 -3.33 -11.78 -3.93
CA LEU A 76 -3.19 -10.50 -3.26
C LEU A 76 -2.07 -9.65 -3.88
N PRO A 77 -2.25 -8.32 -3.97
CA PRO A 77 -1.24 -7.41 -4.52
C PRO A 77 -0.06 -7.19 -3.57
N HIS A 78 -0.22 -7.47 -2.28
CA HIS A 78 0.86 -7.42 -1.30
C HIS A 78 0.69 -8.53 -0.26
N LYS A 79 1.76 -8.86 0.45
CA LYS A 79 1.68 -9.76 1.61
C LYS A 79 0.70 -9.18 2.64
N THR A 80 0.01 -10.06 3.37
CA THR A 80 -1.03 -9.67 4.35
C THR A 80 -0.44 -9.00 5.60
N THR A 81 0.87 -9.11 5.82
CA THR A 81 1.57 -8.41 6.89
C THR A 81 1.92 -6.99 6.49
N ILE A 82 1.51 -6.03 7.32
CA ILE A 82 1.79 -4.60 7.17
C ILE A 82 2.56 -4.13 8.40
N ARG A 83 3.58 -3.28 8.22
CA ARG A 83 4.29 -2.64 9.34
C ARG A 83 3.82 -1.21 9.51
N PHE A 84 3.45 -0.88 10.74
CA PHE A 84 3.22 0.49 11.21
C PHE A 84 4.45 0.95 11.99
N ALA A 85 4.88 2.19 11.79
CA ALA A 85 5.89 2.75 12.68
C ALA A 85 5.23 3.09 14.01
N LYS A 86 5.84 2.66 15.13
CA LYS A 86 5.27 2.87 16.48
C LYS A 86 4.95 4.33 16.79
N LYS A 87 5.78 5.26 16.29
CA LYS A 87 5.58 6.71 16.44
C LYS A 87 4.31 7.26 15.78
N ASP A 88 3.75 6.53 14.81
CA ASP A 88 2.54 6.93 14.07
C ASP A 88 1.28 6.30 14.71
N LEU A 89 1.44 5.47 15.74
CA LEU A 89 0.36 4.89 16.55
C LEU A 89 0.15 5.74 17.80
N LYS A 90 -1.07 6.20 18.04
CA LYS A 90 -1.44 7.01 19.22
C LYS A 90 -2.32 6.23 20.16
N GLU A 91 -2.09 6.34 21.46
CA GLU A 91 -3.00 5.78 22.47
C GLU A 91 -4.29 6.62 22.52
N VAL A 92 -5.44 5.94 22.67
CA VAL A 92 -6.76 6.56 22.84
C VAL A 92 -7.02 6.86 24.31
#